data_AF-A0A3E4WJ91-F1
#
_entry.id   AF-A0A3E4WJ91-F1
#
_cell.length_a   1.000
_cell.length_b   1.000
_cell.length_c   1.000
_cell.angle_alpha   90.00
_cell.angle_beta   90.00
_cell.angle_gamma   90.00
#
_symmetry.space_group_name_H-M   'P 1'
#
loop_
_entity.id
_entity.type
_entity.pdbx_description
1 polymer ?
#
loop_
_entity_poly.entity_id
_entity_poly.type
_entity_poly.pdbx_seq_one_letter_code
_entity_poly.pdbx_strand_id
1 'polypeptide(L)'
;MGKKKRSSSTGSLKSFILLLLILGGGAYFYQNQQNLPEAKELTKELSHTLEKAQKEVAQRLPEKPQDEAESQPSANRISSKLEIPVMLTKREEIKLQRTGYTVSYNNFYKTPNWVAWELTQQETKGSEERKNRFVPDPDLPEPRVEHADYTHSGYDRGHMAPAADMKWSKKAMEESFYMSNICPQNQKLNRDDWGDLEELCRSWARKYGTVHITCGPIYDKKQPKRIGEHQVAVPDRFFKVVLIYNRKSPIAMGFLFDNKAHHQALDKYMVSVDSVEKVTGMDFFSKLPDNVENRIEADIPALPSGR
;
A
#
# COMPACT_ATOMS: atom_id res chain seq x y z
N MET A 1 -1.45 42.78 -67.02
CA MET A 1 -2.25 43.29 -65.89
C MET A 1 -2.22 42.29 -64.74
N GLY A 2 -1.97 42.75 -63.50
CA GLY A 2 -2.25 42.01 -62.26
C GLY A 2 -1.06 41.41 -61.50
N LYS A 3 -0.25 42.23 -60.79
CA LYS A 3 0.67 41.78 -59.72
C LYS A 3 -0.14 41.41 -58.47
N LYS A 4 0.01 40.19 -57.91
CA LYS A 4 -0.48 39.84 -56.57
C LYS A 4 0.68 39.79 -55.57
N LYS A 5 0.59 40.67 -54.56
CA LYS A 5 1.51 40.84 -53.43
C LYS A 5 1.45 39.65 -52.47
N ARG A 6 2.61 39.20 -51.97
CA ARG A 6 2.76 38.40 -50.74
C ARG A 6 2.44 39.29 -49.53
N SER A 7 1.58 38.80 -48.64
CA SER A 7 1.28 39.39 -47.33
C SER A 7 2.09 38.66 -46.26
N SER A 8 2.91 39.39 -45.50
CA SER A 8 3.66 38.91 -44.34
C SER A 8 2.79 39.00 -43.08
N SER A 9 2.54 37.87 -42.42
CA SER A 9 1.84 37.80 -41.13
C SER A 9 2.76 38.29 -40.00
N THR A 10 2.57 39.54 -39.55
CA THR A 10 3.12 40.06 -38.29
C THR A 10 2.18 39.71 -37.14
N GLY A 11 2.15 38.45 -36.75
CA GLY A 11 1.42 37.98 -35.58
C GLY A 11 2.32 37.07 -34.74
N SER A 12 3.22 37.63 -33.93
CA SER A 12 3.97 36.80 -32.96
C SER A 12 4.63 37.58 -31.82
N LEU A 13 5.09 38.82 -32.00
CA LEU A 13 5.92 39.45 -30.95
C LEU A 13 5.12 40.17 -29.84
N LYS A 14 3.97 40.78 -30.16
CA LYS A 14 3.18 41.55 -29.19
C LYS A 14 2.41 40.68 -28.20
N SER A 15 1.93 39.51 -28.62
CA SER A 15 1.23 38.57 -27.73
C SER A 15 2.19 37.87 -26.76
N PHE A 16 3.45 37.67 -27.14
CA PHE A 16 4.47 37.05 -26.28
C PHE A 16 4.95 38.02 -25.19
N ILE A 17 5.10 39.31 -25.52
CA ILE A 17 5.45 40.36 -24.55
C ILE A 17 4.32 40.58 -23.53
N LEU A 18 3.05 40.51 -23.95
CA LEU A 18 1.92 40.64 -23.04
C LEU A 18 1.83 39.46 -22.05
N LEU A 19 2.13 38.23 -22.49
CA LEU A 19 2.14 37.04 -21.62
C LEU A 19 3.26 37.12 -20.57
N LEU A 20 4.45 37.60 -20.94
CA LEU A 20 5.58 37.79 -20.02
C LEU A 20 5.31 38.90 -18.98
N LEU A 21 4.60 39.97 -19.35
CA LEU A 21 4.19 41.01 -18.42
C LEU A 21 3.11 40.52 -17.42
N ILE A 22 2.20 39.65 -17.87
CA ILE A 22 1.18 39.04 -17.00
C ILE A 22 1.82 38.04 -16.03
N LEU A 23 2.74 37.19 -16.50
CA LEU A 23 3.45 36.22 -15.65
C LEU A 23 4.42 36.91 -14.68
N GLY A 24 5.15 37.94 -15.13
CA GLY A 24 6.02 38.74 -14.28
C GLY A 24 5.23 39.56 -13.25
N GLY A 25 4.10 40.14 -13.64
CA GLY A 25 3.18 40.83 -12.75
C GLY A 25 2.54 39.90 -11.71
N GLY A 26 2.14 38.69 -12.12
CA GLY A 26 1.57 37.67 -11.23
C GLY A 26 2.58 37.12 -10.22
N ALA A 27 3.83 36.87 -10.62
CA ALA A 27 4.90 36.47 -9.72
C ALA A 27 5.28 37.60 -8.75
N TYR A 28 5.36 38.84 -9.23
CA TYR A 28 5.57 40.02 -8.38
C TYR A 28 4.43 40.21 -7.37
N PHE A 29 3.17 40.04 -7.78
CA PHE A 29 2.02 40.14 -6.87
C PHE A 29 1.96 39.00 -5.85
N TYR A 30 2.23 37.76 -6.27
CA TYR A 30 2.26 36.58 -5.40
C TYR A 30 3.37 36.67 -4.35
N GLN A 31 4.55 37.14 -4.74
CA GLN A 31 5.68 37.31 -3.84
C GLN A 31 5.52 38.53 -2.91
N ASN A 32 4.77 39.56 -3.34
CA ASN A 32 4.49 40.75 -2.53
C ASN A 32 3.28 40.58 -1.58
N GLN A 33 2.38 39.62 -1.82
CA GLN A 33 1.22 39.34 -0.95
C GLN A 33 1.63 38.75 0.42
N GLN A 34 2.78 38.07 0.52
CA GLN A 34 3.36 37.65 1.81
C GLN A 34 4.03 38.81 2.60
N ASN A 35 4.19 39.98 1.99
CA ASN A 35 4.88 41.13 2.57
C ASN A 35 3.98 42.35 2.82
N LEU A 36 2.65 42.22 2.69
CA LEU A 36 1.74 43.28 3.12
C LEU A 36 1.57 43.27 4.65
N PRO A 37 1.85 44.38 5.37
CA PRO A 37 1.69 44.46 6.83
C PRO A 37 0.25 44.18 7.30
N GLU A 38 -0.75 44.58 6.51
CA GLU A 38 -2.18 44.39 6.81
C GLU A 38 -2.59 42.91 6.85
N ALA A 39 -2.03 42.07 5.99
CA ALA A 39 -2.37 40.63 5.97
C ALA A 39 -1.81 39.92 7.22
N LYS A 40 -0.63 40.33 7.70
CA LYS A 40 -0.03 39.80 8.93
C LYS A 40 -0.80 40.25 10.17
N GLU A 41 -1.22 41.50 10.23
CA GLU A 41 -2.10 42.02 11.28
C GLU A 41 -3.44 41.28 11.31
N LEU A 42 -4.09 41.08 10.16
CA LEU A 42 -5.36 40.34 10.08
C LEU A 42 -5.23 38.89 10.57
N THR A 43 -4.15 38.19 10.18
CA THR A 43 -3.91 36.83 10.65
C THR A 43 -3.63 36.76 12.15
N LYS A 44 -2.98 37.79 12.70
CA LYS A 44 -2.69 37.89 14.13
C LYS A 44 -3.95 38.17 14.93
N GLU A 45 -4.80 39.10 14.48
CA GLU A 45 -6.11 39.34 15.09
C GLU A 45 -7.03 38.10 15.03
N LEU A 46 -7.06 37.40 13.88
CA LEU A 46 -7.84 36.18 13.74
C LEU A 46 -7.36 35.06 14.69
N SER A 47 -6.04 34.90 14.84
CA SER A 47 -5.45 33.91 15.76
C SER A 47 -5.77 34.23 17.23
N HIS A 48 -5.69 35.50 17.62
CA HIS A 48 -6.02 35.95 18.97
C HIS A 48 -7.52 35.78 19.28
N THR A 49 -8.37 36.01 18.28
CA THR A 49 -9.82 35.83 18.39
C THR A 49 -10.19 34.35 18.56
N LEU A 50 -9.52 33.45 17.82
CA LEU A 50 -9.66 32.00 17.93
C LEU A 50 -9.22 31.49 19.31
N GLU A 51 -8.08 31.95 19.84
CA GLU A 51 -7.63 31.57 21.19
C GLU A 51 -8.62 32.03 22.28
N LYS A 52 -9.17 33.24 22.14
CA LYS A 52 -10.16 33.76 23.09
C LYS A 52 -11.46 32.94 23.05
N ALA A 53 -11.94 32.60 21.87
CA ALA A 53 -13.11 31.74 21.70
C ALA A 53 -12.89 30.33 22.28
N GLN A 54 -11.71 29.75 22.09
CA GLN A 54 -11.35 28.44 22.65
C GLN A 54 -11.32 28.47 24.19
N LYS A 55 -10.81 29.54 24.80
CA LYS A 55 -10.79 29.70 26.27
C LYS A 55 -12.19 29.91 26.84
N GLU A 56 -13.08 30.65 26.17
CA GLU A 56 -14.47 30.80 26.60
C GLU A 56 -15.28 29.50 26.51
N VAL A 57 -15.01 28.67 25.49
CA VAL A 57 -15.62 27.34 25.35
C VAL A 57 -15.13 26.39 26.46
N ALA A 58 -13.84 26.45 26.81
CA ALA A 58 -13.27 25.63 27.89
C ALA A 58 -13.83 25.98 29.29
N GLN A 59 -14.30 27.21 29.50
CA GLN A 59 -14.86 27.67 30.78
C GLN A 59 -16.36 27.38 30.96
N ARG A 60 -17.07 26.88 29.93
CA ARG A 60 -18.54 26.67 29.96
C ARG A 60 -18.98 25.21 30.13
N LEU A 61 -18.06 24.27 30.30
CA LEU A 61 -18.38 22.85 30.50
C LEU A 61 -18.34 22.48 31.99
N PRO A 62 -19.38 21.84 32.56
CA PRO A 62 -19.39 21.45 33.96
C PRO A 62 -18.52 20.21 34.20
N GLU A 63 -17.76 20.21 35.29
CA GLU A 63 -16.94 19.07 35.74
C GLU A 63 -17.80 17.89 36.21
N LYS A 64 -17.44 16.67 35.79
CA LYS A 64 -17.89 15.42 36.43
C LYS A 64 -16.69 14.49 36.67
N PRO A 65 -16.78 13.62 37.69
CA PRO A 65 -15.66 13.25 38.54
C PRO A 65 -14.71 12.19 37.97
N GLN A 66 -13.48 12.28 38.48
CA GLN A 66 -12.34 11.38 38.27
C GLN A 66 -12.63 9.98 38.81
N ASP A 67 -12.54 8.97 37.95
CA ASP A 67 -11.66 7.82 38.18
C ASP A 67 -11.53 6.95 36.91
N GLU A 68 -10.30 6.45 36.71
CA GLU A 68 -9.85 5.39 35.78
C GLU A 68 -9.53 5.75 34.31
N ALA A 69 -8.39 6.45 34.16
CA ALA A 69 -7.32 6.24 33.18
C ALA A 69 -7.67 5.76 31.75
N GLU A 70 -8.17 6.66 30.91
CA GLU A 70 -8.05 6.55 29.45
C GLU A 70 -6.98 7.49 28.91
N SER A 71 -6.03 6.88 28.19
CA SER A 71 -4.94 7.54 27.46
C SER A 71 -5.48 8.60 26.49
N GLN A 72 -4.96 9.83 26.63
CA GLN A 72 -5.21 10.96 25.74
C GLN A 72 -5.09 10.55 24.25
N PRO A 73 -6.08 10.87 23.40
CA PRO A 73 -6.04 10.50 21.99
C PRO A 73 -5.01 11.36 21.24
N SER A 74 -3.92 10.72 20.81
CA SER A 74 -2.92 11.35 19.95
C SER A 74 -3.53 11.75 18.61
N ALA A 75 -3.52 13.05 18.30
CA ALA A 75 -3.89 13.64 17.02
C ALA A 75 -2.91 13.32 15.86
N ASN A 76 -2.39 12.08 15.79
CA ASN A 76 -1.38 11.65 14.81
C ASN A 76 -1.66 10.28 14.17
N ARG A 77 -2.85 9.69 14.37
CA ARG A 77 -3.29 8.49 13.64
C ARG A 77 -4.06 8.88 12.39
N ILE A 78 -3.38 9.48 11.41
CA ILE A 78 -3.77 9.14 10.04
C ILE A 78 -3.25 7.72 9.86
N SER A 79 -4.11 6.72 10.08
CA SER A 79 -3.89 5.39 9.50
C SER A 79 -3.96 5.60 8.00
N SER A 80 -2.82 5.94 7.40
CA SER A 80 -2.77 6.29 6.00
C SER A 80 -3.08 5.09 5.12
N LYS A 81 -3.17 3.85 5.66
CA LYS A 81 -3.42 2.62 4.89
C LYS A 81 -2.57 2.63 3.62
N LEU A 82 -1.26 2.89 3.80
CA LEU A 82 -0.28 3.09 2.72
C LEU A 82 -0.09 1.81 1.91
N GLU A 83 -0.31 0.66 2.55
CA GLU A 83 -0.25 -0.65 1.93
C GLU A 83 -1.33 -0.86 0.85
N ILE A 84 -2.49 -0.20 0.95
CA ILE A 84 -3.63 -0.49 0.06
C ILE A 84 -3.36 0.06 -1.34
N PRO A 85 -3.21 -0.79 -2.37
CA PRO A 85 -2.93 -0.32 -3.73
C PRO A 85 -4.18 0.24 -4.41
N VAL A 86 -3.95 1.11 -5.40
CA VAL A 86 -4.96 1.56 -6.35
C VAL A 86 -4.91 0.67 -7.59
N MET A 87 -6.07 0.17 -8.02
CA MET A 87 -6.15 -0.61 -9.26
C MET A 87 -6.17 0.33 -10.47
N LEU A 88 -5.12 0.33 -11.29
CA LEU A 88 -5.05 1.12 -12.53
C LEU A 88 -5.87 0.50 -13.66
N THR A 89 -6.16 -0.80 -13.56
CA THR A 89 -7.00 -1.54 -14.52
C THR A 89 -8.18 -2.17 -13.80
N LYS A 90 -9.34 -2.16 -14.46
CA LYS A 90 -10.55 -2.79 -13.90
C LYS A 90 -10.32 -4.30 -13.79
N ARG A 91 -10.44 -4.83 -12.57
CA ARG A 91 -10.46 -6.27 -12.28
C ARG A 91 -11.70 -6.60 -11.45
N GLU A 92 -12.19 -7.82 -11.62
CA GLU A 92 -13.19 -8.36 -10.70
C GLU A 92 -12.55 -8.44 -9.30
N GLU A 93 -13.23 -7.86 -8.32
CA GLU A 93 -12.78 -7.90 -6.93
C GLU A 93 -13.93 -7.96 -5.93
N ILE A 94 -13.72 -8.72 -4.88
CA ILE A 94 -14.47 -8.68 -3.63
C ILE A 94 -13.49 -8.25 -2.55
N LYS A 95 -13.63 -7.01 -2.05
CA LYS A 95 -12.74 -6.47 -1.00
C LYS A 95 -13.25 -6.85 0.39
N LEU A 96 -12.43 -7.54 1.16
CA LEU A 96 -12.74 -7.95 2.53
C LEU A 96 -11.69 -7.38 3.47
N GLN A 97 -12.14 -6.72 4.54
CA GLN A 97 -11.27 -6.22 5.60
C GLN A 97 -11.28 -7.23 6.76
N ARG A 98 -10.10 -7.76 7.07
CA ARG A 98 -9.83 -8.63 8.21
C ARG A 98 -9.18 -7.83 9.33
N THR A 99 -9.02 -8.47 10.48
CA THR A 99 -8.40 -7.87 11.67
C THR A 99 -6.95 -7.49 11.41
N GLY A 100 -6.20 -8.32 10.68
CA GLY A 100 -4.78 -8.10 10.41
C GLY A 100 -4.41 -7.77 8.98
N TYR A 101 -5.34 -7.84 8.02
CA TYR A 101 -5.04 -7.56 6.62
C TYR A 101 -6.30 -7.16 5.84
N THR A 102 -6.12 -6.57 4.65
CA THR A 102 -7.18 -6.39 3.66
C THR A 102 -6.88 -7.25 2.45
N VAL A 103 -7.91 -7.90 1.90
CA VAL A 103 -7.79 -8.73 0.70
C VAL A 103 -8.71 -8.21 -0.41
N SER A 104 -8.19 -8.11 -1.63
CA SER A 104 -9.01 -8.01 -2.85
C SER A 104 -9.08 -9.41 -3.47
N TYR A 105 -10.22 -10.08 -3.33
CA TYR A 105 -10.40 -11.46 -3.80
C TYR A 105 -10.96 -11.51 -5.22
N ASN A 106 -10.44 -12.43 -6.05
CA ASN A 106 -10.90 -12.62 -7.43
C ASN A 106 -11.63 -13.95 -7.57
N ASN A 107 -12.94 -13.90 -7.83
CA ASN A 107 -13.77 -15.10 -7.90
C ASN A 107 -13.50 -15.97 -9.14
N PHE A 108 -13.00 -15.39 -10.24
CA PHE A 108 -12.57 -16.15 -11.42
C PHE A 108 -11.31 -16.98 -11.16
N TYR A 109 -10.31 -16.41 -10.49
CA TYR A 109 -9.09 -17.13 -10.14
C TYR A 109 -9.25 -18.00 -8.89
N LYS A 110 -10.24 -17.69 -8.05
CA LYS A 110 -10.43 -18.30 -6.73
C LYS A 110 -9.21 -18.10 -5.81
N THR A 111 -8.52 -16.98 -6.00
CA THR A 111 -7.35 -16.51 -5.25
C THR A 111 -7.44 -14.98 -5.11
N PRO A 112 -6.68 -14.34 -4.22
CA PRO A 112 -6.62 -12.88 -4.18
C PRO A 112 -6.04 -12.28 -5.47
N ASN A 113 -6.47 -11.08 -5.84
CA ASN A 113 -5.70 -10.16 -6.68
C ASN A 113 -4.49 -9.63 -5.90
N TRP A 114 -4.71 -9.27 -4.63
CA TRP A 114 -3.69 -8.84 -3.69
C TRP A 114 -4.18 -8.98 -2.24
N VAL A 115 -3.23 -9.07 -1.32
CA VAL A 115 -3.43 -8.97 0.13
C VAL A 115 -2.43 -7.94 0.67
N ALA A 116 -2.92 -7.04 1.51
CA ALA A 116 -2.18 -5.88 2.01
C ALA A 116 -2.33 -5.76 3.53
N TRP A 117 -1.24 -5.48 4.24
CA TRP A 117 -1.25 -5.25 5.69
C TRP A 117 -0.15 -4.29 6.15
N GLU A 118 -0.41 -3.65 7.29
CA GLU A 118 0.60 -2.97 8.09
C GLU A 118 1.15 -3.99 9.10
N LEU A 119 2.48 -4.03 9.26
CA LEU A 119 3.14 -4.82 10.29
C LEU A 119 3.95 -3.89 11.19
N THR A 120 3.49 -3.75 12.42
CA THR A 120 4.16 -2.95 13.45
C THR A 120 5.10 -3.79 14.31
N GLN A 121 6.09 -3.14 14.92
CA GLN A 121 7.00 -3.75 15.89
C GLN A 121 6.22 -4.44 17.01
N GLN A 122 5.12 -3.85 17.47
CA GLN A 122 4.33 -4.40 18.56
C GLN A 122 3.63 -5.71 18.15
N GLU A 123 3.12 -5.79 16.92
CA GLU A 123 2.47 -6.99 16.39
C GLU A 123 3.45 -8.16 16.25
N THR A 124 4.75 -7.90 16.03
CA THR A 124 5.77 -8.96 16.00
C THR A 124 6.03 -9.65 17.34
N LYS A 125 5.54 -9.10 18.46
CA LYS A 125 5.71 -9.65 19.81
C LYS A 125 4.62 -10.65 20.21
N GLY A 126 3.66 -10.88 19.33
CA GLY A 126 2.55 -11.80 19.58
C GLY A 126 2.98 -13.25 19.82
N SER A 127 2.23 -13.94 20.67
CA SER A 127 2.50 -15.32 21.09
C SER A 127 1.43 -16.33 20.64
N GLU A 128 0.38 -15.89 19.94
CA GLU A 128 -0.70 -16.79 19.51
C GLU A 128 -0.17 -17.97 18.69
N GLU A 129 -0.71 -19.15 19.00
CA GLU A 129 -0.33 -20.37 18.33
C GLU A 129 -0.94 -20.46 16.93
N ARG A 130 -0.15 -21.03 16.02
CA ARG A 130 -0.57 -21.25 14.63
C ARG A 130 -1.74 -22.25 14.59
N LYS A 131 -2.90 -21.83 14.04
CA LYS A 131 -4.13 -22.66 14.03
C LYS A 131 -4.06 -23.90 13.15
N ASN A 132 -3.29 -23.88 12.06
CA ASN A 132 -3.14 -24.98 11.11
C ASN A 132 -4.45 -25.55 10.54
N ARG A 133 -5.51 -24.72 10.51
CA ARG A 133 -6.85 -25.14 10.03
C ARG A 133 -7.34 -24.18 8.95
N PHE A 134 -7.11 -24.56 7.71
CA PHE A 134 -7.59 -23.84 6.53
C PHE A 134 -9.10 -24.04 6.35
N VAL A 135 -9.84 -22.95 6.24
CA VAL A 135 -11.31 -23.00 6.12
C VAL A 135 -11.80 -22.07 5.00
N PRO A 136 -12.93 -22.41 4.35
CA PRO A 136 -13.60 -21.49 3.42
C PRO A 136 -13.82 -20.13 4.07
N ASP A 137 -13.65 -19.07 3.29
CA ASP A 137 -13.95 -17.72 3.78
C ASP A 137 -15.48 -17.53 3.86
N PRO A 138 -16.05 -17.29 5.05
CA PRO A 138 -17.50 -17.22 5.25
C PRO A 138 -18.17 -16.02 4.58
N ASP A 139 -17.40 -15.00 4.16
CA ASP A 139 -17.93 -13.78 3.54
C ASP A 139 -17.85 -13.81 2.01
N LEU A 140 -17.34 -14.89 1.42
CA LEU A 140 -17.36 -15.10 -0.03
C LEU A 140 -18.67 -15.76 -0.49
N PRO A 141 -19.12 -15.53 -1.73
CA PRO A 141 -20.24 -16.26 -2.31
C PRO A 141 -19.85 -17.72 -2.59
N GLU A 142 -20.84 -18.61 -2.57
CA GLU A 142 -20.66 -19.99 -3.02
C GLU A 142 -20.47 -20.07 -4.55
N PRO A 143 -19.73 -21.07 -5.06
CA PRO A 143 -18.98 -22.06 -4.30
C PRO A 143 -17.64 -21.51 -3.78
N ARG A 144 -17.32 -21.80 -2.52
CA ARG A 144 -16.09 -21.36 -1.85
C ARG A 144 -14.97 -22.38 -1.98
N VAL A 145 -13.73 -21.88 -2.00
CA VAL A 145 -12.54 -22.73 -1.97
C VAL A 145 -12.44 -23.43 -0.62
N GLU A 146 -12.14 -24.71 -0.65
CA GLU A 146 -12.00 -25.55 0.52
C GLU A 146 -10.56 -26.05 0.71
N HIS A 147 -10.29 -26.59 1.89
CA HIS A 147 -9.04 -27.27 2.16
C HIS A 147 -8.76 -28.39 1.14
N ALA A 148 -9.79 -29.16 0.78
CA ALA A 148 -9.66 -30.34 -0.08
C ALA A 148 -9.16 -30.01 -1.51
N ASP A 149 -9.42 -28.81 -2.02
CA ASP A 149 -8.99 -28.38 -3.37
C ASP A 149 -7.47 -28.43 -3.59
N TYR A 150 -6.72 -28.33 -2.49
CA TYR A 150 -5.26 -28.33 -2.50
C TYR A 150 -4.68 -29.71 -2.20
N THR A 151 -5.47 -30.63 -1.66
CA THR A 151 -5.01 -31.96 -1.25
C THR A 151 -4.58 -32.76 -2.48
N HIS A 152 -3.38 -33.35 -2.44
CA HIS A 152 -2.76 -34.06 -3.56
C HIS A 152 -2.53 -33.24 -4.86
N SER A 153 -2.64 -31.91 -4.80
CA SER A 153 -2.43 -31.04 -5.98
C SER A 153 -0.96 -30.85 -6.38
N GLY A 154 -0.03 -31.14 -5.46
CA GLY A 154 1.40 -30.84 -5.58
C GLY A 154 1.79 -29.42 -5.14
N TYR A 155 0.83 -28.59 -4.73
CA TYR A 155 1.08 -27.24 -4.20
C TYR A 155 0.83 -27.17 -2.69
N ASP A 156 1.61 -26.32 -2.02
CA ASP A 156 1.33 -25.90 -0.66
C ASP A 156 0.18 -24.88 -0.66
N ARG A 157 -0.48 -24.77 0.49
CA ARG A 157 -1.43 -23.69 0.82
C ARG A 157 -0.63 -22.47 1.25
N GLY A 158 -0.07 -21.76 0.28
CA GLY A 158 0.80 -20.60 0.49
C GLY A 158 0.00 -19.40 0.98
N HIS A 159 0.41 -18.82 2.10
CA HIS A 159 -0.23 -17.61 2.64
C HIS A 159 0.24 -16.37 1.89
N MET A 160 -0.65 -15.42 1.64
CA MET A 160 -0.25 -14.08 1.20
C MET A 160 0.11 -13.23 2.44
N ALA A 161 -0.84 -13.00 3.34
CA ALA A 161 -0.55 -12.48 4.69
C ALA A 161 -0.22 -13.66 5.63
N PRO A 162 1.02 -13.80 6.12
CA PRO A 162 1.45 -15.00 6.83
C PRO A 162 0.90 -15.04 8.26
N ALA A 163 0.54 -16.24 8.73
CA ALA A 163 0.06 -16.44 10.10
C ALA A 163 1.07 -15.96 11.17
N ALA A 164 2.38 -16.01 10.87
CA ALA A 164 3.42 -15.55 11.78
C ALA A 164 3.37 -14.03 12.04
N ASP A 165 2.80 -13.25 11.13
CA ASP A 165 2.59 -11.81 11.29
C ASP A 165 1.31 -11.50 12.08
N MET A 166 0.45 -12.50 12.29
CA MET A 166 -0.86 -12.38 12.95
C MET A 166 -0.88 -12.90 14.39
N LYS A 167 0.30 -13.18 14.97
CA LYS A 167 0.42 -13.76 16.31
C LYS A 167 -0.07 -12.87 17.46
N TRP A 168 -0.37 -11.62 17.19
CA TRP A 168 -0.77 -10.62 18.18
C TRP A 168 -2.27 -10.62 18.50
N SER A 169 -3.08 -11.35 17.72
CA SER A 169 -4.52 -11.46 17.92
C SER A 169 -5.02 -12.84 17.51
N LYS A 170 -5.75 -13.50 18.41
CA LYS A 170 -6.42 -14.78 18.11
C LYS A 170 -7.30 -14.68 16.86
N LYS A 171 -8.04 -13.57 16.72
CA LYS A 171 -8.91 -13.34 15.56
C LYS A 171 -8.11 -13.16 14.26
N ALA A 172 -7.06 -12.34 14.29
CA ALA A 172 -6.19 -12.16 13.12
C ALA A 172 -5.52 -13.48 12.70
N MET A 173 -5.08 -14.27 13.69
CA MET A 173 -4.53 -15.60 13.48
C MET A 173 -5.56 -16.53 12.81
N GLU A 174 -6.79 -16.59 13.29
CA GLU A 174 -7.86 -17.41 12.69
C GLU A 174 -8.18 -16.98 11.26
N GLU A 175 -8.32 -15.67 11.03
CA GLU A 175 -8.59 -15.10 9.71
C GLU A 175 -7.43 -15.32 8.72
N SER A 176 -6.18 -15.44 9.18
CA SER A 176 -5.05 -15.74 8.30
C SER A 176 -5.15 -17.10 7.59
N PHE A 177 -5.98 -18.02 8.12
CA PHE A 177 -6.23 -19.35 7.54
C PHE A 177 -7.48 -19.41 6.65
N TYR A 178 -8.15 -18.29 6.37
CA TYR A 178 -9.22 -18.26 5.37
C TYR A 178 -8.65 -18.49 3.97
N MET A 179 -9.35 -19.32 3.17
CA MET A 179 -8.90 -19.66 1.82
C MET A 179 -8.81 -18.45 0.87
N SER A 180 -9.46 -17.33 1.20
CA SER A 180 -9.32 -16.05 0.48
C SER A 180 -7.91 -15.44 0.56
N ASN A 181 -7.09 -15.85 1.54
CA ASN A 181 -5.69 -15.44 1.75
C ASN A 181 -4.67 -16.46 1.20
N ILE A 182 -5.15 -17.53 0.54
CA ILE A 182 -4.31 -18.67 0.15
C ILE A 182 -4.19 -18.77 -1.37
N CYS A 183 -2.97 -19.05 -1.84
CA CYS A 183 -2.69 -19.37 -3.24
C CYS A 183 -1.99 -20.74 -3.37
N PRO A 184 -2.16 -21.45 -4.50
CA PRO A 184 -1.35 -22.64 -4.82
C PRO A 184 0.11 -22.24 -5.05
N GLN A 185 0.97 -22.53 -4.08
CA GLN A 185 2.38 -22.13 -4.11
C GLN A 185 3.29 -23.35 -4.19
N ASN A 186 4.34 -23.28 -5.01
CA ASN A 186 5.35 -24.31 -5.07
C ASN A 186 5.97 -24.50 -3.69
N GLN A 187 6.14 -25.76 -3.26
CA GLN A 187 6.56 -26.09 -1.90
C GLN A 187 7.92 -25.50 -1.53
N LYS A 188 8.88 -25.48 -2.47
CA LYS A 188 10.22 -24.95 -2.20
C LYS A 188 10.20 -23.43 -2.13
N LEU A 189 9.47 -22.77 -3.04
CA LEU A 189 9.26 -21.32 -2.96
C LEU A 189 8.62 -20.91 -1.62
N ASN A 190 7.51 -21.57 -1.25
CA ASN A 190 6.75 -21.26 -0.04
C ASN A 190 7.58 -21.38 1.24
N ARG A 191 8.40 -22.44 1.34
CA ARG A 191 9.13 -22.78 2.57
C ARG A 191 10.49 -22.10 2.69
N ASP A 192 11.09 -21.76 1.55
CA ASP A 192 12.40 -21.13 1.48
C ASP A 192 12.23 -19.64 1.12
N ASP A 193 12.50 -19.25 -0.12
CA ASP A 193 12.68 -17.85 -0.52
C ASP A 193 11.50 -16.91 -0.18
N TRP A 194 10.24 -17.40 -0.25
CA TRP A 194 9.08 -16.61 0.19
C TRP A 194 9.04 -16.42 1.70
N GLY A 195 9.30 -17.49 2.46
CA GLY A 195 9.37 -17.49 3.92
C GLY A 195 10.55 -16.66 4.45
N ASP A 196 11.69 -16.69 3.75
CA ASP A 196 12.86 -15.85 4.05
C ASP A 196 12.51 -14.36 3.95
N LEU A 197 11.79 -13.95 2.90
CA LEU A 197 11.32 -12.57 2.76
C LEU A 197 10.30 -12.21 3.85
N GLU A 198 9.42 -13.14 4.25
CA GLU A 198 8.49 -12.92 5.37
C GLU A 198 9.22 -12.68 6.69
N GLU A 199 10.27 -13.47 7.00
CA GLU A 199 11.08 -13.25 8.20
C GLU A 199 11.86 -11.95 8.15
N LEU A 200 12.32 -11.56 6.96
CA LEU A 200 12.99 -10.28 6.77
C LEU A 200 12.04 -9.11 6.98
N CYS A 201 10.79 -9.17 6.50
CA CYS A 201 9.75 -8.19 6.80
C CYS A 201 9.51 -8.04 8.31
N ARG A 202 9.39 -9.15 9.05
CA ARG A 202 9.26 -9.12 10.51
C ARG A 202 10.49 -8.49 11.18
N SER A 203 11.69 -8.78 10.68
CA SER A 203 12.92 -8.18 11.16
C SER A 203 12.96 -6.67 10.93
N TRP A 204 12.52 -6.20 9.76
CA TRP A 204 12.38 -4.78 9.48
C TRP A 204 11.33 -4.10 10.35
N ALA A 205 10.18 -4.73 10.61
CA ALA A 205 9.19 -4.19 11.54
C ALA A 205 9.78 -4.06 12.96
N ARG A 206 10.52 -5.07 13.43
CA ARG A 206 11.24 -5.01 14.71
C ARG A 206 12.25 -3.86 14.77
N LYS A 207 12.97 -3.60 13.69
CA LYS A 207 14.06 -2.62 13.63
C LYS A 207 13.59 -1.19 13.37
N TYR A 208 12.66 -1.01 12.44
CA TYR A 208 12.24 0.29 11.92
C TYR A 208 10.87 0.75 12.43
N GLY A 209 10.16 -0.08 13.19
CA GLY A 209 8.89 0.26 13.83
C GLY A 209 7.67 -0.20 13.04
N THR A 210 7.57 0.15 11.75
CA THR A 210 6.41 -0.23 10.92
C THR A 210 6.83 -0.51 9.48
N VAL A 211 6.23 -1.54 8.90
CA VAL A 211 6.41 -1.93 7.50
C VAL A 211 5.03 -2.09 6.87
N HIS A 212 4.83 -1.52 5.68
CA HIS A 212 3.61 -1.71 4.89
C HIS A 212 3.89 -2.72 3.78
N ILE A 213 3.06 -3.74 3.66
CA ILE A 213 3.33 -4.88 2.79
C ILE A 213 2.09 -5.16 1.94
N THR A 214 2.31 -5.35 0.64
CA THR A 214 1.28 -5.84 -0.29
C THR A 214 1.86 -6.91 -1.18
N CYS A 215 1.12 -7.99 -1.37
CA CYS A 215 1.58 -9.11 -2.18
C CYS A 215 0.41 -9.81 -2.86
N GLY A 216 0.72 -10.65 -3.85
CA GLY A 216 -0.32 -11.39 -4.56
C GLY A 216 0.20 -12.23 -5.71
N PRO A 217 -0.68 -13.02 -6.33
CA PRO A 217 -0.36 -13.83 -7.48
C PRO A 217 -0.31 -13.01 -8.78
N ILE A 218 0.46 -13.49 -9.75
CA ILE A 218 0.49 -13.00 -11.13
C ILE A 218 0.18 -14.19 -12.05
N TYR A 219 -0.71 -13.93 -13.01
CA TYR A 219 -1.12 -14.87 -14.06
C TYR A 219 -0.67 -14.31 -15.41
N ASP A 220 0.29 -14.98 -16.05
CA ASP A 220 0.84 -14.55 -17.34
C ASP A 220 -0.05 -15.01 -18.50
N LYS A 221 -0.94 -15.98 -18.25
CA LYS A 221 -1.85 -16.57 -19.23
C LYS A 221 -3.30 -16.29 -18.86
N LYS A 222 -4.14 -16.05 -19.87
CA LYS A 222 -5.60 -15.90 -19.71
C LYS A 222 -6.28 -17.16 -19.16
N GLN A 223 -5.69 -18.32 -19.40
CA GLN A 223 -6.18 -19.62 -18.93
C GLN A 223 -5.06 -20.29 -18.11
N PRO A 224 -4.96 -20.00 -16.81
CA PRO A 224 -3.97 -20.64 -15.95
C PRO A 224 -4.33 -22.11 -15.69
N LYS A 225 -3.36 -22.89 -15.25
CA LYS A 225 -3.60 -24.22 -14.68
C LYS A 225 -4.54 -24.08 -13.47
N ARG A 226 -5.41 -25.07 -13.25
CA ARG A 226 -6.35 -25.10 -12.12
C ARG A 226 -6.23 -26.40 -11.33
N ILE A 227 -6.56 -26.36 -10.05
CA ILE A 227 -6.55 -27.51 -9.12
C ILE A 227 -7.86 -27.60 -8.34
N GLY A 228 -8.15 -28.78 -7.80
CA GLY A 228 -9.30 -29.00 -6.94
C GLY A 228 -10.64 -29.03 -7.66
N GLU A 229 -11.68 -29.31 -6.89
CA GLU A 229 -13.07 -29.32 -7.34
C GLU A 229 -13.52 -27.91 -7.73
N HIS A 230 -13.15 -26.91 -6.92
CA HIS A 230 -13.51 -25.52 -7.12
C HIS A 230 -12.61 -24.78 -8.13
N GLN A 231 -11.74 -25.50 -8.84
CA GLN A 231 -10.97 -24.98 -9.97
C GLN A 231 -10.08 -23.79 -9.59
N VAL A 232 -9.35 -23.89 -8.48
CA VAL A 232 -8.44 -22.85 -7.99
C VAL A 232 -7.30 -22.62 -8.99
N ALA A 233 -7.13 -21.39 -9.44
CA ALA A 233 -6.07 -21.06 -10.38
C ALA A 233 -4.68 -21.14 -9.72
N VAL A 234 -3.72 -21.67 -10.46
CA VAL A 234 -2.33 -21.76 -10.07
C VAL A 234 -1.58 -20.56 -10.65
N PRO A 235 -1.02 -19.67 -9.82
CA PRO A 235 -0.24 -18.52 -10.29
C PRO A 235 1.02 -18.95 -11.04
N ASP A 236 1.41 -18.18 -12.05
CA ASP A 236 2.69 -18.34 -12.73
C ASP A 236 3.83 -17.74 -11.87
N ARG A 237 3.53 -16.62 -11.20
CA ARG A 237 4.46 -15.84 -10.38
C ARG A 237 3.77 -15.23 -9.16
N PHE A 238 4.55 -14.68 -8.25
CA PHE A 238 4.10 -13.88 -7.11
C PHE A 238 4.88 -12.58 -7.05
N PHE A 239 4.22 -11.52 -6.59
CA PHE A 239 4.89 -10.28 -6.22
C PHE A 239 4.78 -10.02 -4.72
N LYS A 240 5.73 -9.26 -4.19
CA LYS A 240 5.61 -8.60 -2.88
C LYS A 240 6.25 -7.22 -2.99
N VAL A 241 5.56 -6.19 -2.52
CA VAL A 241 6.05 -4.83 -2.39
C VAL A 241 6.03 -4.44 -0.92
N VAL A 242 7.11 -3.80 -0.48
CA VAL A 242 7.38 -3.53 0.93
C VAL A 242 7.83 -2.09 1.07
N LEU A 243 7.17 -1.33 1.94
CA LEU A 243 7.57 0.01 2.32
C LEU A 243 8.00 0.02 3.79
N ILE A 244 9.29 0.28 4.02
CA ILE A 244 9.79 0.66 5.34
C ILE A 244 9.53 2.17 5.46
N TYR A 245 8.50 2.54 6.21
CA TYR A 245 8.09 3.93 6.30
C TYR A 245 8.92 4.68 7.34
N ASN A 246 9.64 5.70 6.87
CA ASN A 246 10.28 6.72 7.69
C ASN A 246 9.97 8.08 7.06
N ARG A 247 9.45 9.03 7.84
CA ARG A 247 9.05 10.37 7.34
C ARG A 247 10.15 11.12 6.58
N LYS A 248 11.43 10.83 6.87
CA LYS A 248 12.58 11.49 6.20
C LYS A 248 13.05 10.76 4.96
N SER A 249 13.15 9.44 5.04
CA SER A 249 13.76 8.60 4.01
C SER A 249 13.04 7.26 3.94
N PRO A 250 11.81 7.22 3.36
CA PRO A 250 11.12 5.96 3.14
C PRO A 250 11.89 5.11 2.11
N ILE A 251 11.80 3.79 2.26
CA ILE A 251 12.41 2.82 1.34
C ILE A 251 11.30 1.89 0.85
N ALA A 252 11.06 1.88 -0.45
CA ALA A 252 10.15 0.94 -1.10
C ALA A 252 10.95 -0.12 -1.87
N MET A 253 10.48 -1.36 -1.84
CA MET A 253 11.14 -2.51 -2.46
C MET A 253 10.10 -3.36 -3.17
N GLY A 254 10.37 -3.75 -4.42
CA GLY A 254 9.59 -4.71 -5.17
C GLY A 254 10.32 -6.05 -5.28
N PHE A 255 9.57 -7.15 -5.24
CA PHE A 255 10.06 -8.50 -5.42
C PHE A 255 9.16 -9.26 -6.40
N LEU A 256 9.78 -10.05 -7.29
CA LEU A 256 9.08 -10.97 -8.19
C LEU A 256 9.64 -12.38 -8.04
N PHE A 257 8.76 -13.35 -7.81
CA PHE A 257 9.10 -14.76 -7.66
C PHE A 257 8.36 -15.59 -8.70
N ASP A 258 9.07 -16.45 -9.42
CA ASP A 258 8.40 -17.47 -10.23
C ASP A 258 7.83 -18.57 -9.33
N ASN A 259 6.62 -19.08 -9.63
CA ASN A 259 5.99 -20.16 -8.85
C ASN A 259 6.58 -21.56 -9.15
N LYS A 260 7.90 -21.69 -8.97
CA LYS A 260 8.69 -22.91 -9.18
C LYS A 260 9.74 -23.04 -8.10
N ALA A 261 10.33 -24.22 -8.03
CA ALA A 261 11.38 -24.51 -7.07
C ALA A 261 12.65 -23.73 -7.41
N HIS A 262 13.10 -22.89 -6.48
CA HIS A 262 14.37 -22.16 -6.50
C HIS A 262 14.95 -22.08 -5.09
N HIS A 263 16.22 -21.67 -5.00
CA HIS A 263 16.80 -21.19 -3.76
C HIS A 263 17.96 -20.25 -4.08
N GLN A 264 17.75 -18.96 -3.88
CA GLN A 264 18.77 -17.93 -4.14
C GLN A 264 18.60 -16.74 -3.18
N ALA A 265 19.63 -15.91 -3.10
CA ALA A 265 19.60 -14.71 -2.27
C ALA A 265 18.47 -13.75 -2.69
N LEU A 266 17.83 -13.11 -1.70
CA LEU A 266 16.65 -12.25 -1.90
C LEU A 266 16.91 -11.05 -2.81
N ASP A 267 18.15 -10.54 -2.86
CA ASP A 267 18.55 -9.45 -3.76
C ASP A 267 18.36 -9.82 -5.24
N LYS A 268 18.44 -11.11 -5.59
CA LYS A 268 18.23 -11.60 -6.96
C LYS A 268 16.77 -11.60 -7.40
N TYR A 269 15.83 -11.46 -6.46
CA TYR A 269 14.40 -11.33 -6.73
C TYR A 269 13.93 -9.87 -6.77
N MET A 270 14.79 -8.92 -6.38
CA MET A 270 14.42 -7.51 -6.30
C MET A 270 14.24 -6.89 -7.68
N VAL A 271 13.19 -6.08 -7.79
CA VAL A 271 12.90 -5.20 -8.91
C VAL A 271 12.43 -3.85 -8.37
N SER A 272 12.33 -2.84 -9.23
CA SER A 272 11.73 -1.56 -8.85
C SER A 272 10.24 -1.73 -8.58
N VAL A 273 9.63 -0.86 -7.78
CA VAL A 273 8.18 -0.91 -7.54
C VAL A 273 7.45 -0.62 -8.86
N ASP A 274 7.91 0.35 -9.65
CA ASP A 274 7.41 0.62 -11.02
C ASP A 274 7.34 -0.65 -11.90
N SER A 275 8.33 -1.55 -11.75
CA SER A 275 8.35 -2.81 -12.49
C SER A 275 7.23 -3.75 -12.05
N VAL A 276 6.92 -3.78 -10.75
CA VAL A 276 5.79 -4.54 -10.20
C VAL A 276 4.46 -3.91 -10.63
N GLU A 277 4.33 -2.58 -10.59
CA GLU A 277 3.15 -1.86 -11.07
C GLU A 277 2.84 -2.17 -12.52
N LYS A 278 3.85 -2.13 -13.39
CA LYS A 278 3.70 -2.44 -14.82
C LYS A 278 3.16 -3.85 -15.07
N VAL A 279 3.58 -4.82 -14.26
CA VAL A 279 3.14 -6.22 -14.40
C VAL A 279 1.78 -6.45 -13.76
N THR A 280 1.48 -5.76 -12.67
CA THR A 280 0.26 -5.99 -11.89
C THR A 280 -0.90 -5.09 -12.30
N GLY A 281 -0.65 -3.95 -12.95
CA GLY A 281 -1.65 -2.92 -13.22
C GLY A 281 -2.21 -2.29 -11.93
N MET A 282 -1.36 -2.18 -10.92
CA MET A 282 -1.64 -1.53 -9.64
C MET A 282 -0.69 -0.36 -9.46
N ASP A 283 -1.13 0.63 -8.70
CA ASP A 283 -0.37 1.77 -8.19
C ASP A 283 -0.20 1.54 -6.68
N PHE A 284 1.05 1.39 -6.25
CA PHE A 284 1.40 1.11 -4.86
C PHE A 284 1.77 2.40 -4.13
N PHE A 285 1.54 2.42 -2.83
CA PHE A 285 1.90 3.57 -1.99
C PHE A 285 1.34 4.94 -2.42
N SER A 286 0.33 4.97 -3.31
CA SER A 286 -0.46 6.07 -3.92
C SER A 286 -0.91 7.23 -3.02
N LYS A 287 -0.67 7.13 -1.71
CA LYS A 287 -1.01 8.12 -0.69
C LYS A 287 0.20 8.86 -0.16
N LEU A 288 1.40 8.47 -0.59
CA LEU A 288 2.60 9.28 -0.43
C LEU A 288 2.49 10.50 -1.34
N PRO A 289 3.18 11.60 -1.02
CA PRO A 289 3.33 12.70 -1.97
C PRO A 289 4.00 12.20 -3.25
N ASP A 290 3.49 12.59 -4.43
CA ASP A 290 3.95 12.10 -5.74
C ASP A 290 5.48 12.19 -5.90
N ASN A 291 6.11 13.26 -5.40
CA ASN A 291 7.56 13.42 -5.51
C ASN A 291 8.36 12.43 -4.64
N VAL A 292 7.78 11.94 -3.55
CA VAL A 292 8.36 10.90 -2.70
C VAL A 292 8.15 9.55 -3.35
N GLU A 293 6.93 9.25 -3.75
CA GLU A 293 6.52 8.02 -4.45
C GLU A 293 7.37 7.77 -5.70
N ASN A 294 7.31 8.67 -6.69
CA ASN A 294 8.08 8.57 -7.93
C ASN A 294 9.59 8.34 -7.70
N ARG A 295 10.13 8.88 -6.61
CA ARG A 295 11.55 8.72 -6.27
C ARG A 295 11.87 7.34 -5.67
N ILE A 296 11.01 6.82 -4.81
CA ILE A 296 11.29 5.54 -4.11
C ILE A 296 10.89 4.33 -4.93
N GLU A 297 10.04 4.51 -5.95
CA GLU A 297 9.51 3.41 -6.75
C GLU A 297 10.31 3.12 -8.02
N ALA A 298 11.05 4.11 -8.52
CA ALA A 298 11.84 4.02 -9.76
C ALA A 298 13.08 3.12 -9.63
N ASP A 299 13.76 3.14 -8.48
CA ASP A 299 15.05 2.49 -8.29
C ASP A 299 14.95 1.21 -7.45
N ILE A 300 15.89 0.27 -7.67
CA ILE A 300 16.09 -0.88 -6.80
C ILE A 300 17.02 -0.44 -5.66
N PRO A 301 16.54 -0.30 -4.41
CA PRO A 301 17.40 0.10 -3.31
C PRO A 301 18.33 -1.05 -2.90
N ALA A 302 19.38 -0.72 -2.13
CA ALA A 302 20.13 -1.75 -1.42
C ALA A 302 19.23 -2.46 -0.40
N LEU A 303 19.27 -3.79 -0.37
CA LEU A 303 18.47 -4.59 0.56
C LEU A 303 18.88 -4.30 2.02
N PRO A 304 18.00 -3.74 2.88
CA PRO A 304 18.37 -3.40 4.24
C PRO A 304 18.60 -4.65 5.11
N SER A 305 19.65 -4.63 5.95
CA SER A 305 19.89 -5.71 6.93
C SER A 305 18.74 -5.84 7.91
N GLY A 306 18.27 -7.07 8.12
CA GLY A 306 17.34 -7.43 9.19
C GLY A 306 17.95 -7.53 10.59
N ARG A 307 19.29 -7.58 10.70
CA ARG A 307 20.03 -7.47 11.97
C ARG A 307 20.23 -6.02 12.36
#